data_AF-A0A3D3PHU6-F1
#
_entry.id   AF-A0A3D3PHU6-F1
#
_cell.length_a   1.000
_cell.length_b   1.000
_cell.length_c   1.000
_cell.angle_alpha   90.00
_cell.angle_beta   90.00
_cell.angle_gamma   90.00
#
_symmetry.space_group_name_H-M   'P 1'
#
loop_
_entity.id
_entity.type
_entity.pdbx_description
1 polymer ?
#
loop_
_entity_poly.entity_id
_entity_poly.type
_entity_poly.pdbx_seq_one_letter_code
_entity_poly.pdbx_strand_id
1 'polypeptide(L)'
;MSYSLVVKAENLVRSGDIAGAEFALVSLAEAEGDRALVAVLEQMEPRDLLAVIREYDASKESVVNLLVTPEQFARSVVMEKLYGDHSHGHLRGMINAVLFRDGAQTGDFLAAIGDVDGGCEALIDYLSDHDEAVVHFGQFGTFNRHHTEHGDEVEQSEASDRDWRELTWLLKVDHTDMFEQILPALKARVRQRLKEEAELENEEQGKTESDERE
;
A
#
# COMPACT_ATOMS: atom_id res chain seq x y z
N MET A 1 -5.56 19.68 26.86
CA MET A 1 -6.08 18.33 27.14
C MET A 1 -5.59 17.34 26.09
N SER A 2 -5.60 17.69 24.81
CA SER A 2 -5.02 16.93 23.68
C SER A 2 -3.68 16.23 23.97
N TYR A 3 -2.68 16.93 24.51
CA TYR A 3 -1.36 16.33 24.81
C TYR A 3 -1.42 15.14 25.77
N SER A 4 -2.33 15.14 26.76
CA SER A 4 -2.49 14.01 27.68
C SER A 4 -3.09 12.77 27.01
N LEU A 5 -3.91 12.97 25.98
CA LEU A 5 -4.51 11.87 25.21
C LEU A 5 -3.52 11.27 24.23
N VAL A 6 -2.69 12.10 23.57
CA VAL A 6 -1.58 11.64 22.74
C VAL A 6 -0.68 10.70 23.54
N VAL A 7 -0.18 11.17 24.70
CA VAL A 7 0.67 10.36 25.57
C VAL A 7 -0.01 9.07 26.03
N LYS A 8 -1.33 9.11 26.28
CA LYS A 8 -2.10 7.91 26.66
C LYS A 8 -2.17 6.91 25.50
N ALA A 9 -2.55 7.36 24.30
CA ALA A 9 -2.66 6.51 23.12
C ALA A 9 -1.31 5.88 22.77
N GLU A 10 -0.23 6.67 22.74
CA GLU A 10 1.11 6.17 22.49
C GLU A 10 1.58 5.15 23.55
N ASN A 11 1.28 5.37 24.83
CA ASN A 11 1.63 4.40 25.86
C ASN A 11 0.87 3.08 25.68
N LEU A 12 -0.40 3.13 25.25
CA LEU A 12 -1.20 1.94 24.95
C LEU A 12 -0.59 1.19 23.76
N VAL A 13 -0.25 1.90 22.68
CA VAL A 13 0.46 1.33 21.52
C VAL A 13 1.78 0.65 21.93
N ARG A 14 2.62 1.33 22.72
CA ARG A 14 3.89 0.78 23.22
C ARG A 14 3.70 -0.46 24.09
N SER A 15 2.57 -0.55 24.79
CA SER A 15 2.21 -1.72 25.59
C SER A 15 1.59 -2.87 24.79
N GLY A 16 1.33 -2.68 23.49
CA GLY A 16 0.69 -3.65 22.60
C GLY A 16 -0.84 -3.62 22.62
N ASP A 17 -1.45 -2.69 23.35
CA ASP A 17 -2.90 -2.53 23.43
C ASP A 17 -3.42 -1.58 22.34
N ILE A 18 -3.41 -2.06 21.09
CA ILE A 18 -3.84 -1.27 19.92
C ILE A 18 -5.34 -0.96 19.99
N ALA A 19 -6.16 -1.92 20.42
CA ALA A 19 -7.60 -1.72 20.56
C ALA A 19 -7.92 -0.67 21.63
N GLY A 20 -7.20 -0.66 22.76
CA GLY A 20 -7.33 0.37 23.78
C GLY A 20 -6.89 1.75 23.29
N ALA A 21 -5.81 1.82 22.49
CA ALA A 21 -5.35 3.07 21.89
C ALA A 21 -6.41 3.64 20.92
N GLU A 22 -6.94 2.80 20.03
CA GLU A 22 -7.97 3.19 19.08
C GLU A 22 -9.25 3.63 19.79
N PHE A 23 -9.72 2.88 20.79
CA PHE A 23 -10.87 3.24 21.60
C PHE A 23 -10.71 4.63 22.25
N ALA A 24 -9.51 4.95 22.75
CA ALA A 24 -9.23 6.26 23.34
C ALA A 24 -9.31 7.40 22.30
N LEU A 25 -8.86 7.15 21.07
CA LEU A 25 -8.92 8.10 19.95
C LEU A 25 -10.36 8.29 19.45
N VAL A 26 -11.14 7.21 19.31
CA VAL A 26 -12.55 7.28 18.95
C VAL A 26 -13.37 8.03 20.00
N SER A 27 -13.14 7.73 21.28
CA SER A 27 -13.80 8.42 22.39
C SER A 27 -13.55 9.93 22.38
N LEU A 28 -12.37 10.37 21.91
CA LEU A 28 -12.06 11.78 21.73
C LEU A 28 -12.89 12.40 20.60
N ALA A 29 -13.03 11.73 19.46
CA ALA A 29 -13.86 12.20 18.37
C ALA A 29 -15.33 12.32 18.80
N GLU A 30 -15.84 11.34 19.55
CA GLU A 30 -17.21 11.39 20.07
C GLU A 30 -17.44 12.54 21.07
N ALA A 31 -16.45 12.84 21.92
CA ALA A 31 -16.57 13.85 22.97
C ALA A 31 -16.25 15.28 22.51
N GLU A 32 -15.24 15.46 21.67
CA GLU A 32 -14.68 16.77 21.28
C GLU A 32 -14.77 17.06 19.77
N GLY A 33 -15.19 16.07 18.97
CA GLY A 33 -15.39 16.17 17.53
C GLY A 33 -14.14 15.84 16.69
N ASP A 34 -14.36 15.63 15.39
CA ASP A 34 -13.35 15.18 14.42
C ASP A 34 -12.10 16.06 14.38
N ARG A 35 -12.28 17.39 14.48
CA ARG A 35 -11.17 18.35 14.48
C ARG A 35 -10.21 18.13 15.66
N ALA A 36 -10.75 17.73 16.82
CA ALA A 36 -9.93 17.43 17.98
C ALA A 36 -9.11 16.15 17.77
N LEU A 37 -9.72 15.13 17.14
CA LEU A 37 -9.01 13.92 16.77
C LEU A 37 -7.91 14.20 15.74
N VAL A 38 -8.20 14.94 14.66
CA VAL A 38 -7.18 15.33 13.65
C VAL A 38 -5.98 16.01 14.32
N ALA A 39 -6.21 16.98 15.21
CA ALA A 39 -5.14 17.68 15.92
C ALA A 39 -4.33 16.77 16.86
N VAL A 40 -4.94 15.69 17.37
CA VAL A 40 -4.23 14.68 18.17
C VAL A 40 -3.42 13.74 17.27
N LEU A 41 -3.97 13.29 16.15
CA LEU A 41 -3.25 12.48 15.17
C LEU A 41 -2.01 13.22 14.62
N GLU A 42 -2.06 14.56 14.51
CA GLU A 42 -0.92 15.39 14.06
C GLU A 42 0.26 15.39 15.03
N GLN A 43 -0.01 15.12 16.31
CA GLN A 43 1.00 15.10 17.36
C GLN A 43 1.56 13.69 17.61
N MET A 44 0.92 12.65 17.08
CA MET A 44 1.37 11.27 17.25
C MET A 44 2.62 10.99 16.41
N GLU A 45 3.54 10.21 16.97
CA GLU A 45 4.66 9.68 16.22
C GLU A 45 4.15 8.79 15.05
N PRO A 46 4.70 8.90 13.83
CA PRO A 46 4.24 8.14 12.66
C PRO A 46 4.21 6.63 12.89
N ARG A 47 5.14 6.10 13.69
CA ARG A 47 5.19 4.69 14.07
C ARG A 47 3.99 4.28 14.93
N ASP A 48 3.60 5.13 15.89
CA ASP A 48 2.51 4.82 16.80
C ASP A 48 1.15 4.98 16.08
N LEU A 49 1.04 5.96 15.17
CA LEU A 49 -0.10 6.08 14.26
C LEU A 49 -0.22 4.87 13.34
N LEU A 50 0.89 4.45 12.70
CA LEU A 50 0.96 3.26 11.86
C LEU A 50 0.43 2.02 12.60
N ALA A 51 0.87 1.80 13.84
CA ALA A 51 0.45 0.63 14.62
C ALA A 51 -1.07 0.58 14.82
N VAL A 52 -1.73 1.74 14.91
CA VAL A 52 -3.20 1.81 14.97
C VAL A 52 -3.80 1.53 13.60
N ILE A 53 -3.47 2.30 12.57
CA ILE A 53 -4.12 2.18 11.24
C ILE A 53 -3.87 0.82 10.57
N ARG A 54 -2.74 0.15 10.85
CA ARG A 54 -2.38 -1.17 10.31
C ARG A 54 -3.30 -2.30 10.79
N GLU A 55 -3.90 -2.14 11.96
CA GLU A 55 -4.77 -3.14 12.60
C GLU A 55 -6.24 -3.05 12.12
N TYR A 56 -6.55 -2.04 11.31
CA TYR A 56 -7.89 -1.72 10.84
C TYR A 56 -7.84 -1.59 9.31
N ASP A 57 -8.37 -2.59 8.61
CA ASP A 57 -8.45 -2.62 7.14
C ASP A 57 -9.89 -2.37 6.66
N ALA A 58 -10.16 -2.58 5.37
CA ALA A 58 -11.48 -2.40 4.79
C ALA A 58 -12.58 -3.32 5.40
N SER A 59 -12.20 -4.40 6.08
CA SER A 59 -13.12 -5.29 6.80
C SER A 59 -13.39 -4.85 8.24
N LYS A 60 -12.53 -3.98 8.79
CA LYS A 60 -12.56 -3.52 10.18
C LYS A 60 -12.30 -2.01 10.19
N GLU A 61 -13.32 -1.24 9.83
CA GLU A 61 -13.24 0.22 9.74
C GLU A 61 -12.95 0.86 11.12
N SER A 62 -12.12 1.90 11.12
CA SER A 62 -11.90 2.76 12.29
C SER A 62 -12.09 4.22 11.89
N VAL A 63 -12.61 5.03 12.81
CA VAL A 63 -12.70 6.49 12.67
C VAL A 63 -11.32 7.12 12.45
N VAL A 64 -10.26 6.49 12.97
CA VAL A 64 -8.88 6.92 12.73
C VAL A 64 -8.55 6.87 11.22
N ASN A 65 -8.94 5.78 10.55
CA ASN A 65 -8.76 5.64 9.10
C ASN A 65 -9.61 6.61 8.29
N LEU A 66 -10.67 7.20 8.85
CA LEU A 66 -11.51 8.20 8.18
C LEU A 66 -10.95 9.63 8.31
N LEU A 67 -10.22 9.90 9.39
CA LEU A 67 -9.76 11.25 9.74
C LEU A 67 -8.26 11.47 9.59
N VAL A 68 -7.49 10.42 9.28
CA VAL A 68 -6.09 10.58 8.90
C VAL A 68 -5.96 11.49 7.68
N THR A 69 -5.02 12.43 7.75
CA THR A 69 -4.67 13.35 6.65
C THR A 69 -3.72 12.68 5.66
N PRO A 70 -3.65 13.16 4.40
CA PRO A 70 -2.70 12.66 3.41
C PRO A 70 -1.26 12.59 3.91
N GLU A 71 -0.76 13.64 4.56
CA GLU A 71 0.63 13.74 5.00
C GLU A 71 0.93 12.81 6.19
N GLN A 72 -0.02 12.65 7.12
CA GLN A 72 0.09 11.68 8.21
C GLN A 72 0.13 10.25 7.69
N PHE A 73 -0.75 9.95 6.72
CA PHE A 73 -0.83 8.62 6.13
C PHE A 73 0.44 8.29 5.36
N ALA A 74 0.94 9.19 4.52
CA ALA A 74 2.16 9.02 3.76
C ALA A 74 3.38 8.68 4.64
N ARG A 75 3.57 9.42 5.76
CA ARG A 75 4.64 9.12 6.72
C ARG A 75 4.50 7.75 7.37
N SER A 76 3.26 7.30 7.60
CA SER A 76 2.97 5.99 8.20
C SER A 76 3.21 4.86 7.19
N VAL A 77 2.81 5.03 5.93
CA VAL A 77 3.02 4.07 4.84
C VAL A 77 4.49 3.69 4.67
N VAL A 78 5.39 4.68 4.67
CA VAL A 78 6.84 4.43 4.54
C VAL A 78 7.39 3.60 5.72
N MET A 79 6.82 3.78 6.91
CA MET A 79 7.26 3.05 8.11
C MET A 79 6.83 1.57 8.10
N GLU A 80 5.82 1.17 7.32
CA GLU A 80 5.35 -0.22 7.27
C GLU A 80 6.45 -1.18 6.81
N LYS A 81 7.37 -0.70 5.96
CA LYS A 81 8.53 -1.49 5.51
C LYS A 81 9.42 -1.95 6.67
N LEU A 82 9.39 -1.25 7.81
CA LEU A 82 10.16 -1.64 9.01
C LEU A 82 9.57 -2.86 9.73
N TYR A 83 8.34 -3.25 9.44
CA TYR A 83 7.65 -4.36 10.10
C TYR A 83 7.91 -5.72 9.43
N GLY A 84 8.61 -5.75 8.28
CA GLY A 84 9.13 -6.97 7.67
C GLY A 84 8.05 -7.96 7.19
N ASP A 85 6.85 -7.48 6.88
CA ASP A 85 5.79 -8.28 6.28
C ASP A 85 6.14 -8.59 4.81
N HIS A 86 6.51 -9.84 4.54
CA HIS A 86 6.96 -10.27 3.21
C HIS A 86 5.80 -10.43 2.23
N SER A 87 4.56 -10.62 2.70
CA SER A 87 3.39 -10.69 1.82
C SER A 87 2.81 -9.31 1.51
N HIS A 88 3.28 -8.27 2.21
CA HIS A 88 2.74 -6.92 2.14
C HIS A 88 1.21 -6.84 2.34
N GLY A 89 0.61 -7.85 2.96
CA GLY A 89 -0.84 -7.95 3.12
C GLY A 89 -1.39 -6.84 4.01
N HIS A 90 -0.68 -6.52 5.10
CA HIS A 90 -1.05 -5.42 5.98
C HIS A 90 -0.91 -4.05 5.28
N LEU A 91 0.19 -3.85 4.55
CA LEU A 91 0.41 -2.64 3.75
C LEU A 91 -0.75 -2.42 2.78
N ARG A 92 -1.12 -3.46 2.03
CA ARG A 92 -2.20 -3.42 1.05
C ARG A 92 -3.56 -3.19 1.67
N GLY A 93 -3.90 -3.93 2.72
CA GLY A 93 -5.16 -3.74 3.46
C GLY A 93 -5.30 -2.32 4.01
N MET A 94 -4.23 -1.79 4.59
CA MET A 94 -4.18 -0.42 5.13
C MET A 94 -4.31 0.64 4.03
N ILE A 95 -3.54 0.53 2.94
CA ILE A 95 -3.65 1.46 1.80
C ILE A 95 -5.06 1.44 1.23
N ASN A 96 -5.66 0.27 1.03
CA ASN A 96 -7.01 0.17 0.46
C ASN A 96 -8.07 0.78 1.38
N ALA A 97 -7.96 0.55 2.69
CA ALA A 97 -8.88 1.10 3.68
C ALA A 97 -8.87 2.64 3.74
N VAL A 98 -7.75 3.28 3.38
CA VAL A 98 -7.63 4.75 3.41
C VAL A 98 -7.88 5.38 2.04
N LEU A 99 -7.31 4.82 0.98
CA LEU A 99 -7.39 5.42 -0.37
C LEU A 99 -8.77 5.22 -1.02
N PHE A 100 -9.42 4.08 -0.78
CA PHE A 100 -10.67 3.71 -1.46
C PHE A 100 -11.91 3.74 -0.55
N ARG A 101 -11.80 4.40 0.61
CA ARG A 101 -12.97 4.71 1.46
C ARG A 101 -13.93 5.67 0.75
N ASP A 102 -15.21 5.58 1.08
CA ASP A 102 -16.21 6.45 0.47
C ASP A 102 -15.93 7.93 0.80
N GLY A 103 -15.88 8.79 -0.22
CA GLY A 103 -15.59 10.22 -0.08
C GLY A 103 -14.10 10.56 0.14
N ALA A 104 -13.18 9.59 -0.02
CA ALA A 104 -11.75 9.86 -0.01
C ALA A 104 -11.34 10.82 -1.13
N GLN A 105 -10.36 11.68 -0.83
CA GLN A 105 -9.62 12.44 -1.85
C GLN A 105 -8.40 11.62 -2.29
N THR A 106 -8.63 10.50 -2.97
CA THR A 106 -7.58 9.51 -3.30
C THR A 106 -6.34 10.14 -3.94
N GLY A 107 -6.52 11.11 -4.84
CA GLY A 107 -5.41 11.83 -5.48
C GLY A 107 -4.54 12.61 -4.50
N ASP A 108 -5.12 13.24 -3.46
CA ASP A 108 -4.36 13.97 -2.45
C ASP A 108 -3.49 13.02 -1.60
N PHE A 109 -4.02 11.84 -1.28
CA PHE A 109 -3.26 10.79 -0.59
C PHE A 109 -2.10 10.25 -1.45
N LEU A 110 -2.34 10.02 -2.75
CA LEU A 110 -1.28 9.56 -3.65
C LEU A 110 -0.19 10.59 -3.83
N ALA A 111 -0.55 11.87 -4.02
CA ALA A 111 0.42 12.96 -4.08
C ALA A 111 1.27 13.03 -2.81
N ALA A 112 0.64 12.99 -1.63
CA ALA A 112 1.36 13.01 -0.36
C ALA A 112 2.29 11.79 -0.18
N ILE A 113 1.89 10.60 -0.65
CA ILE A 113 2.77 9.42 -0.65
C ILE A 113 3.96 9.65 -1.59
N GLY A 114 3.74 10.17 -2.80
CA GLY A 114 4.81 10.47 -3.75
C GLY A 114 5.83 11.50 -3.25
N ASP A 115 5.38 12.47 -2.45
CA ASP A 115 6.21 13.55 -1.92
C ASP A 115 7.13 13.13 -0.75
N VAL A 116 6.86 12.00 -0.09
CA VAL A 116 7.67 11.51 1.04
C VAL A 116 8.74 10.55 0.54
N ASP A 117 9.97 10.73 1.03
CA ASP A 117 11.08 9.81 0.77
C ASP A 117 10.69 8.36 1.11
N GLY A 118 10.76 7.49 0.11
CA GLY A 118 10.40 6.07 0.21
C GLY A 118 8.92 5.74 -0.01
N GLY A 119 8.07 6.72 -0.31
CA GLY A 119 6.65 6.47 -0.59
C GLY A 119 6.43 5.67 -1.87
N CYS A 120 7.08 6.03 -2.98
CA CYS A 120 7.04 5.24 -4.22
C CYS A 120 7.58 3.81 -4.02
N GLU A 121 8.53 3.63 -3.10
CA GLU A 121 9.07 2.30 -2.77
C GLU A 121 8.08 1.46 -1.96
N ALA A 122 7.24 2.10 -1.14
CA ALA A 122 6.11 1.42 -0.49
C ALA A 122 5.04 1.03 -1.53
N LEU A 123 4.79 1.87 -2.54
CA LEU A 123 3.86 1.53 -3.63
C LEU A 123 4.39 0.38 -4.52
N ILE A 124 5.71 0.29 -4.71
CA ILE A 124 6.36 -0.86 -5.36
C ILE A 124 6.09 -2.15 -4.57
N ASP A 125 6.17 -2.10 -3.25
CA ASP A 125 5.88 -3.25 -2.38
C ASP A 125 4.39 -3.59 -2.38
N TYR A 126 3.51 -2.57 -2.35
CA TYR A 126 2.06 -2.78 -2.50
C TYR A 126 1.69 -3.52 -3.81
N LEU A 127 2.36 -3.18 -4.92
CA LEU A 127 2.07 -3.76 -6.24
C LEU A 127 2.80 -5.08 -6.53
N SER A 128 3.62 -5.60 -5.60
CA SER A 128 4.53 -6.72 -5.89
C SER A 128 3.84 -8.01 -6.29
N ASP A 129 2.68 -8.29 -5.72
CA ASP A 129 1.91 -9.52 -5.97
C ASP A 129 1.24 -9.52 -7.35
N HIS A 130 1.18 -8.34 -7.98
CA HIS A 130 0.55 -8.13 -9.28
C HIS A 130 1.53 -7.50 -10.29
N ASP A 131 2.84 -7.57 -10.02
CA ASP A 131 3.89 -6.90 -10.79
C ASP A 131 3.86 -7.24 -12.28
N GLU A 132 3.63 -8.50 -12.66
CA GLU A 132 3.43 -8.90 -14.06
C GLU A 132 2.26 -8.18 -14.74
N ALA A 133 1.12 -8.11 -14.07
CA ALA A 133 -0.10 -7.49 -14.61
C ALA A 133 0.07 -5.96 -14.72
N VAL A 134 0.73 -5.34 -13.75
CA VAL A 134 1.08 -3.92 -13.77
C VAL A 134 2.05 -3.61 -14.91
N VAL A 135 3.09 -4.43 -15.07
CA VAL A 135 4.06 -4.28 -16.16
C VAL A 135 3.40 -4.45 -17.52
N HIS A 136 2.51 -5.44 -17.65
CA HIS A 136 1.72 -5.66 -18.85
C HIS A 136 0.85 -4.44 -19.19
N PHE A 137 0.10 -3.93 -18.21
CA PHE A 137 -0.72 -2.74 -18.39
C PHE A 137 0.13 -1.53 -18.81
N GLY A 138 1.27 -1.31 -18.15
CA GLY A 138 2.21 -0.24 -18.52
C GLY A 138 2.80 -0.38 -19.93
N GLN A 139 2.82 -1.58 -20.51
CA GLN A 139 3.35 -1.85 -21.85
C GLN A 139 2.29 -1.84 -22.95
N PHE A 140 1.10 -2.36 -22.67
CA PHE A 140 0.06 -2.60 -23.69
C PHE A 140 -1.22 -1.78 -23.44
N GLY A 141 -1.29 -1.01 -22.36
CA GLY A 141 -2.48 -0.23 -22.01
C GLY A 141 -3.68 -1.06 -21.57
N THR A 142 -3.52 -2.37 -21.38
CA THR A 142 -4.61 -3.28 -21.00
C THR A 142 -4.20 -4.26 -19.90
N PHE A 143 -5.15 -4.61 -19.04
CA PHE A 143 -4.97 -5.65 -18.02
C PHE A 143 -5.21 -7.08 -18.57
N ASN A 144 -5.66 -7.21 -19.82
CA ASN A 144 -5.83 -8.52 -20.45
C ASN A 144 -4.47 -9.09 -20.89
N ARG A 145 -3.91 -10.01 -20.11
CA ARG A 145 -2.59 -10.63 -20.33
C ARG A 145 -2.45 -11.42 -21.65
N HIS A 146 -3.56 -11.69 -22.34
CA HIS A 146 -3.53 -12.37 -23.64
C HIS A 146 -3.28 -11.41 -24.81
N HIS A 147 -3.43 -10.10 -24.60
CA HIS A 147 -3.15 -9.11 -25.63
C HIS A 147 -1.66 -8.79 -25.69
N THR A 148 -1.08 -8.91 -26.89
CA THR A 148 0.34 -8.60 -27.14
C THR A 148 0.52 -7.36 -28.02
N GLU A 149 -0.58 -6.66 -28.27
CA GLU A 149 -0.67 -5.38 -28.99
C GLU A 149 -1.23 -4.33 -28.04
N HIS A 150 -1.04 -3.04 -28.34
CA HIS A 150 -1.66 -1.99 -27.56
C HIS A 150 -3.19 -2.11 -27.68
N GLY A 151 -3.86 -2.25 -26.53
CA GLY A 151 -5.31 -2.25 -26.45
C GLY A 151 -5.89 -0.84 -26.50
N ASP A 152 -7.22 -0.76 -26.49
CA ASP A 152 -7.92 0.49 -26.26
C ASP A 152 -7.63 1.02 -24.84
N GLU A 153 -7.75 2.33 -24.66
CA GLU A 153 -7.58 2.96 -23.34
C GLU A 153 -8.60 2.37 -22.35
N VAL A 154 -8.10 1.84 -21.23
CA VAL A 154 -8.94 1.31 -20.16
C VAL A 154 -9.61 2.48 -19.44
N GLU A 155 -10.94 2.44 -19.35
CA GLU A 155 -11.70 3.43 -18.58
C GLU A 155 -11.55 3.19 -17.07
N GLN A 156 -11.70 4.24 -16.26
CA GLN A 156 -11.66 4.11 -14.79
C GLN A 156 -12.66 3.08 -14.27
N SER A 157 -13.87 3.07 -14.84
CA SER A 157 -14.96 2.17 -14.45
C SER A 157 -14.60 0.69 -14.63
N GLU A 158 -13.73 0.38 -15.60
CA GLU A 158 -13.26 -0.97 -15.85
C GLU A 158 -12.16 -1.37 -14.88
N ALA A 159 -11.34 -0.41 -14.43
CA ALA A 159 -10.24 -0.62 -13.51
C ALA A 159 -10.63 -0.53 -12.02
N SER A 160 -11.81 -0.02 -11.68
CA SER A 160 -12.24 0.27 -10.30
C SER A 160 -12.56 -0.99 -9.49
N ASP A 161 -11.50 -1.67 -9.02
CA ASP A 161 -11.58 -2.78 -8.08
C ASP A 161 -11.35 -2.37 -6.61
N ARG A 162 -11.19 -1.06 -6.34
CA ARG A 162 -10.79 -0.51 -5.03
C ARG A 162 -9.52 -1.16 -4.49
N ASP A 163 -8.60 -1.48 -5.40
CA ASP A 163 -7.41 -2.25 -5.10
C ASP A 163 -6.30 -1.94 -6.12
N TRP A 164 -5.39 -2.90 -6.33
CA TRP A 164 -4.20 -2.73 -7.17
C TRP A 164 -4.50 -2.34 -8.61
N ARG A 165 -5.62 -2.76 -9.20
CA ARG A 165 -5.92 -2.41 -10.59
C ARG A 165 -6.32 -0.95 -10.69
N GLU A 166 -7.17 -0.48 -9.77
CA GLU A 166 -7.57 0.92 -9.68
C GLU A 166 -6.38 1.82 -9.34
N LEU A 167 -5.55 1.41 -8.37
CA LEU A 167 -4.33 2.13 -8.01
C LEU A 167 -3.39 2.25 -9.21
N THR A 168 -3.17 1.17 -9.94
CA THR A 168 -2.30 1.16 -11.13
C THR A 168 -2.82 2.10 -12.21
N TRP A 169 -4.14 2.12 -12.42
CA TRP A 169 -4.78 3.03 -13.36
C TRP A 169 -4.61 4.49 -12.93
N LEU A 170 -4.88 4.81 -11.66
CA LEU A 170 -4.71 6.16 -11.09
C LEU A 170 -3.26 6.65 -11.20
N LEU A 171 -2.29 5.79 -10.89
CA LEU A 171 -0.87 6.11 -11.06
C LEU A 171 -0.56 6.42 -12.53
N LYS A 172 -1.08 5.63 -13.47
CA LYS A 172 -0.82 5.86 -14.90
C LYS A 172 -1.42 7.17 -15.41
N VAL A 173 -2.67 7.46 -15.04
CA VAL A 173 -3.47 8.55 -15.60
C VAL A 173 -3.27 9.87 -14.85
N ASP A 174 -3.32 9.85 -13.52
CA ASP A 174 -3.34 11.06 -12.68
C ASP A 174 -1.99 11.36 -12.01
N HIS A 175 -1.14 10.34 -11.80
CA HIS A 175 0.18 10.47 -11.14
C HIS A 175 1.32 9.88 -11.97
N THR A 176 1.39 10.30 -13.24
CA THR A 176 2.27 9.70 -14.26
C THR A 176 3.74 9.70 -13.88
N ASP A 177 4.22 10.74 -13.19
CA ASP A 177 5.58 10.85 -12.67
C ASP A 177 5.91 9.73 -11.67
N MET A 178 5.00 9.46 -10.73
CA MET A 178 5.13 8.33 -9.80
C MET A 178 5.14 7.00 -10.56
N PHE A 179 4.25 6.83 -11.55
CA PHE A 179 4.19 5.61 -12.36
C PHE A 179 5.49 5.36 -13.13
N GLU A 180 6.09 6.41 -13.70
CA GLU A 180 7.37 6.34 -14.41
C GLU A 180 8.54 5.96 -13.47
N GLN A 181 8.47 6.34 -12.19
CA GLN A 181 9.44 5.93 -11.18
C GLN A 181 9.25 4.48 -10.72
N ILE A 182 8.00 4.04 -10.53
CA ILE A 182 7.63 2.72 -9.98
C ILE A 182 7.84 1.61 -11.01
N LEU A 183 7.41 1.82 -12.26
CA LEU A 183 7.36 0.79 -13.29
C LEU A 183 8.72 0.12 -13.59
N PRO A 184 9.87 0.82 -13.66
CA PRO A 184 11.17 0.20 -13.86
C PRO A 184 11.55 -0.79 -12.76
N ALA A 185 11.20 -0.51 -11.50
CA ALA A 185 11.49 -1.40 -10.37
C ALA A 185 10.67 -2.71 -10.47
N LEU A 186 9.38 -2.60 -10.80
CA LEU A 186 8.53 -3.78 -11.03
C LEU A 186 9.01 -4.59 -12.23
N LYS A 187 9.41 -3.93 -13.34
CA LYS A 187 10.03 -4.61 -14.50
C LYS A 187 11.30 -5.37 -14.12
N ALA A 188 12.12 -4.81 -13.25
CA ALA A 188 13.33 -5.47 -12.78
C ALA A 188 13.00 -6.71 -11.94
N ARG A 189 12.02 -6.62 -11.03
CA ARG A 189 11.53 -7.76 -10.21
C ARG A 189 11.02 -8.91 -11.08
N VAL A 190 10.13 -8.63 -12.04
CA VAL A 190 9.60 -9.64 -12.97
C VAL A 190 10.74 -10.31 -13.76
N ARG A 191 11.66 -9.52 -14.32
CA ARG A 191 12.81 -10.06 -15.07
C ARG A 191 13.73 -10.92 -14.20
N GLN A 192 13.92 -10.56 -12.93
CA GLN A 192 14.73 -11.35 -12.01
C GLN A 192 14.07 -12.70 -11.73
N ARG A 193 12.77 -12.69 -11.41
CA ARG A 193 11.99 -13.91 -11.14
C ARG A 193 12.05 -14.89 -12.32
N LEU A 194 11.82 -14.40 -13.53
CA LEU A 194 11.90 -15.22 -14.76
C LEU A 194 13.30 -15.80 -15.02
N LYS A 195 14.37 -15.09 -14.62
CA LYS A 195 15.74 -15.62 -14.73
C LYS A 195 15.98 -16.73 -13.72
N GLU A 196 15.56 -16.52 -12.47
CA GLU A 196 15.69 -17.52 -11.40
C GLU A 196 14.92 -18.79 -11.75
N GLU A 197 13.70 -18.66 -12.28
CA GLU A 197 12.90 -19.80 -12.77
C GLU A 197 13.63 -20.56 -13.91
N ALA A 198 14.17 -19.84 -14.90
CA ALA A 198 14.91 -20.46 -15.99
C ALA A 198 16.22 -21.14 -15.53
N GLU A 199 16.91 -20.59 -14.53
CA GLU A 199 18.10 -21.21 -13.93
C GLU A 199 17.73 -22.53 -13.21
N LEU A 200 16.65 -22.53 -12.43
CA LEU A 200 16.12 -23.73 -11.76
C LEU A 200 15.71 -24.82 -12.76
N GLU A 201 14.99 -24.46 -13.83
CA GLU A 201 14.60 -25.42 -14.88
C GLU A 201 15.82 -26.07 -15.55
N ASN A 202 16.87 -25.28 -15.83
CA ASN A 202 18.10 -25.79 -16.40
C ASN A 202 18.85 -26.74 -15.44
N GLU A 203 18.85 -26.43 -14.14
CA GLU A 203 19.45 -27.31 -13.11
C GLU A 203 18.68 -28.63 -12.95
N GLU A 204 17.35 -28.60 -13.00
CA GLU A 204 16.52 -29.81 -12.93
C GLU A 204 16.70 -30.70 -14.17
N GLN A 205 16.75 -30.10 -15.37
CA GLN A 205 17.04 -30.82 -16.60
C GLN A 205 18.45 -31.47 -16.56
N GLY A 206 19.46 -30.73 -16.08
CA GLY A 206 20.82 -31.24 -15.94
C GLY A 206 20.95 -32.40 -14.95
N LYS A 207 20.20 -32.39 -13.83
CA LYS A 207 20.16 -33.49 -12.84
C LYS A 207 19.43 -34.72 -13.38
N THR A 208 18.34 -34.52 -14.11
CA THR A 208 17.57 -35.61 -14.72
C THR A 208 18.40 -36.36 -15.77
N GLU A 209 19.14 -35.62 -16.61
CA GLU A 209 20.03 -36.22 -17.61
C GLU A 209 21.24 -36.96 -17.01
N SER A 210 21.70 -36.59 -15.81
CA SER A 210 22.76 -37.31 -15.12
C SER A 210 22.26 -38.60 -14.45
N ASP A 211 21.07 -38.58 -13.86
CA ASP A 211 20.47 -39.76 -13.21
C ASP A 211 20.02 -40.83 -14.22
N GLU A 212 19.65 -40.44 -15.45
CA GLU A 212 19.34 -41.39 -16.53
C GLU A 212 20.58 -42.05 -17.19
N ARG A 213 21.77 -41.53 -16.91
CA ARG A 213 23.05 -42.02 -17.47
C ARG A 213 23.85 -42.92 -16.52
N GLU A 214 23.40 -43.07 -15.27
CA GLU A 214 23.93 -44.04 -14.28
C GLU A 214 23.13 -45.34 -14.25
#